data_AF-A0A380S292-F1
#
_entry.id   AF-A0A380S292-F1
#
_cell.length_a   1.000
_cell.length_b   1.000
_cell.length_c   1.000
_cell.angle_alpha   90.00
_cell.angle_beta   90.00
_cell.angle_gamma   90.00
#
_symmetry.space_group_name_H-M   'P 1'
#
loop_
_entity.id
_entity.type
_entity.pdbx_description
1 polymer ?
#
loop_
_entity_poly.entity_id
_entity_poly.type
_entity_poly.pdbx_seq_one_letter_code
_entity_poly.pdbx_strand_id
1 'polypeptide(L)'
;MRVYINKANEQRPTLIEVIQVLQHIDDYVAFIIPASEYSKGFGYTRYLSTTPVDKAQFERWCSTLLRSGYLDCTNTGIFFESRSNPKAN
;
A
#
# COMPACT_ATOMS: atom_id res chain seq x y z
N MET A 1 3.31 -9.43 -5.22
CA MET A 1 3.94 -9.49 -3.88
C MET A 1 2.85 -9.41 -2.83
N ARG A 2 3.06 -9.90 -1.60
CA ARG A 2 2.04 -9.96 -0.55
C ARG A 2 2.40 -9.01 0.60
N VAL A 3 1.44 -8.19 1.04
CA VAL A 3 1.65 -7.24 2.13
C VAL A 3 0.53 -7.37 3.16
N TYR A 4 0.88 -7.48 4.44
CA TYR A 4 -0.07 -7.27 5.53
C TYR A 4 -0.06 -5.81 5.97
N ILE A 5 -1.23 -5.20 6.04
CA ILE A 5 -1.41 -3.80 6.44
C ILE A 5 -2.49 -3.67 7.52
N ASN A 6 -2.38 -2.60 8.31
CA ASN A 6 -3.50 -2.12 9.11
C ASN A 6 -4.30 -1.11 8.27
N LYS A 7 -5.61 -1.28 8.14
CA LYS A 7 -6.46 -0.25 7.55
C LYS A 7 -7.10 0.59 8.65
N ALA A 8 -7.24 1.90 8.40
CA ALA A 8 -7.72 2.85 9.41
C ALA A 8 -9.07 2.45 10.05
N ASN A 9 -9.94 1.76 9.31
CA ASN A 9 -11.28 1.38 9.75
C ASN A 9 -11.50 -0.15 9.90
N GLU A 10 -10.44 -0.96 9.89
CA GLU A 10 -10.55 -2.42 10.10
C GLU A 10 -9.86 -2.83 11.40
N GLN A 11 -10.52 -3.69 12.19
CA GLN A 11 -9.98 -4.19 13.46
C GLN A 11 -8.92 -5.28 13.29
N ARG A 12 -8.76 -5.83 12.09
CA ARG A 12 -7.82 -6.92 11.82
C ARG A 12 -6.91 -6.56 10.65
N PRO A 13 -5.64 -7.00 10.69
CA PRO A 13 -4.74 -6.88 9.54
C PRO A 13 -5.35 -7.44 8.26
N THR A 14 -5.20 -6.71 7.17
CA THR A 14 -5.61 -7.16 5.85
C THR A 14 -4.40 -7.63 5.07
N LEU A 15 -4.49 -8.82 4.47
CA LEU A 15 -3.56 -9.25 3.42
C LEU A 15 -3.96 -8.64 2.08
N ILE A 16 -3.02 -8.00 1.40
CA ILE A 16 -3.21 -7.48 0.04
C ILE A 16 -2.14 -8.02 -0.91
N GLU A 17 -2.55 -8.31 -2.13
CA GLU A 17 -1.63 -8.63 -3.23
C GLU A 17 -1.33 -7.37 -4.02
N VAL A 18 -0.07 -6.94 -3.94
CA VAL A 18 0.40 -5.71 -4.55
C VAL A 18 1.22 -6.03 -5.80
N ILE A 19 1.04 -5.21 -6.83
CA ILE A 19 1.83 -5.23 -8.07
C ILE A 19 2.96 -4.20 -8.02
N GLN A 20 2.80 -3.13 -7.24
CA GLN A 20 3.79 -2.05 -7.14
C GLN A 20 3.73 -1.37 -5.78
N VAL A 21 4.88 -0.84 -5.35
CA VAL A 21 5.00 0.06 -4.20
C VAL A 21 5.58 1.37 -4.68
N LEU A 22 5.01 2.50 -4.27
CA LEU A 22 5.39 3.84 -4.69
C LEU A 22 5.61 4.74 -3.47
N GLN A 23 6.61 5.61 -3.54
CA GLN A 23 6.73 6.76 -2.65
C GLN A 23 6.16 7.99 -3.37
N HIS A 24 5.30 8.75 -2.70
CA HIS A 24 4.60 9.93 -3.21
C HIS A 24 5.29 11.21 -2.72
N ILE A 25 4.85 12.36 -3.23
CA ILE A 25 5.21 13.69 -2.69
C ILE A 25 4.80 13.73 -1.20
N ASP A 26 5.65 14.32 -0.36
CA ASP A 26 5.53 14.38 1.11
C ASP A 26 5.73 13.04 1.84
N ASP A 27 6.53 12.13 1.28
CA ASP A 27 6.98 10.88 1.91
C ASP A 27 5.88 9.86 2.24
N TYR A 28 4.70 9.98 1.64
CA TYR A 28 3.64 8.98 1.77
C TYR A 28 3.91 7.76 0.89
N VAL A 29 3.58 6.56 1.37
CA VAL A 29 3.79 5.30 0.63
C VAL A 29 2.46 4.75 0.14
N ALA A 30 2.42 4.34 -1.13
CA ALA A 30 1.26 3.72 -1.75
C ALA A 30 1.56 2.28 -2.18
N PHE A 31 0.70 1.35 -1.80
CA PHE A 31 0.65 0.00 -2.32
C PHE A 31 -0.40 -0.09 -3.44
N ILE A 32 0.03 -0.45 -4.65
CA ILE A 32 -0.83 -0.58 -5.81
C ILE A 32 -1.29 -2.02 -5.96
N ILE A 33 -2.60 -2.23 -6.04
CA ILE A 33 -3.23 -3.54 -6.26
C ILE A 33 -3.86 -3.57 -7.66
N PRO A 34 -3.88 -4.74 -8.33
CA PRO A 34 -4.49 -4.86 -9.65
C PRO A 34 -6.00 -4.59 -9.57
N ALA A 35 -6.59 -4.11 -10.66
CA ALA A 35 -8.03 -3.91 -10.72
C ALA A 35 -8.78 -5.24 -10.49
N SER A 36 -9.68 -5.25 -9.51
CA SER A 36 -10.67 -6.31 -9.33
C SER A 36 -11.98 -5.96 -10.03
N GLU A 37 -12.90 -6.93 -10.10
CA GLU A 37 -14.26 -6.74 -10.63
C GLU A 37 -15.08 -5.66 -9.89
N TYR A 38 -14.61 -5.19 -8.72
CA TYR A 38 -15.21 -4.09 -7.96
C TYR A 38 -14.67 -2.71 -8.37
N SER A 39 -13.52 -2.67 -9.07
CA SER A 39 -12.92 -1.47 -9.65
C SER A 39 -13.27 -1.33 -11.13
N LYS A 40 -14.56 -1.49 -11.46
CA LYS A 40 -15.11 -1.26 -12.82
C LYS A 40 -14.88 0.21 -13.23
N GLY A 41 -13.72 0.50 -13.81
CA GLY A 41 -13.41 1.80 -14.42
C GLY A 41 -11.97 2.29 -14.26
N PHE A 42 -11.20 1.79 -13.30
CA PHE A 42 -9.89 2.33 -12.95
C PHE A 42 -8.90 1.18 -12.85
N GLY A 43 -7.93 1.11 -13.78
CA GLY A 43 -7.04 -0.06 -13.97
C GLY A 43 -6.23 -0.54 -12.75
N TYR A 44 -6.29 0.14 -11.61
CA TYR A 44 -5.74 -0.28 -10.33
C TYR A 44 -6.41 0.45 -9.15
N THR A 45 -6.27 -0.12 -7.94
CA THR A 45 -6.58 0.56 -6.66
C THR A 45 -5.28 0.80 -5.90
N ARG A 46 -5.22 1.83 -5.04
CA ARG A 46 -4.08 2.04 -4.15
C ARG A 46 -4.47 2.11 -2.68
N TYR A 47 -3.64 1.54 -1.81
CA TYR A 47 -3.66 1.75 -0.38
C TYR A 47 -2.56 2.74 0.00
N LEU A 48 -2.94 3.94 0.42
CA LEU A 48 -2.02 5.03 0.76
C LEU A 48 -1.82 5.09 2.28
N SER A 49 -0.58 5.27 2.74
CA SER A 49 -0.29 5.48 4.17
C SER A 49 -1.01 6.73 4.68
N THR A 50 -1.47 6.69 5.94
CA THR A 50 -2.13 7.84 6.58
C THR A 50 -1.12 8.87 7.12
N THR A 51 0.15 8.48 7.24
CA THR A 51 1.26 9.31 7.70
C THR A 51 2.45 9.18 6.76
N PRO A 52 3.36 10.17 6.75
CA PRO A 52 4.65 10.03 6.09
C PRO A 52 5.43 8.82 6.60
N VAL A 53 6.21 8.21 5.72
CA VAL A 53 7.09 7.06 6.00
C VAL A 53 8.51 7.51 5.72
N ASP A 54 9.39 7.32 6.71
CA ASP A 54 10.79 7.71 6.54
C ASP A 54 11.45 6.91 5.40
N LYS A 55 12.40 7.55 4.72
CA LYS A 55 13.07 6.98 3.55
C LYS A 55 13.76 5.63 3.86
N ALA A 56 14.35 5.48 5.04
CA ALA A 56 15.04 4.24 5.40
C ALA A 56 14.06 3.08 5.62
N GLN A 57 12.90 3.35 6.22
CA GLN A 57 11.80 2.40 6.35
C GLN A 57 11.24 2.00 4.98
N PHE A 58 11.03 2.96 4.08
CA PHE A 58 10.60 2.69 2.71
C PHE A 58 11.60 1.80 1.96
N GLU A 59 12.89 2.14 1.95
CA GLU A 59 13.94 1.35 1.31
C GLU A 59 14.05 -0.06 1.89
N ARG A 60 13.90 -0.19 3.22
CA ARG A 60 13.85 -1.50 3.89
C ARG A 60 12.65 -2.32 3.42
N TRP A 61 11.46 -1.73 3.32
CA TRP A 61 10.27 -2.42 2.82
C TRP A 61 10.44 -2.89 1.38
N CYS A 62 10.98 -2.04 0.49
CA CYS A 62 11.30 -2.41 -0.89
C CYS A 62 12.30 -3.57 -0.96
N SER A 63 13.38 -3.50 -0.18
CA SER A 63 14.39 -4.57 -0.11
C SER A 63 13.80 -5.89 0.39
N THR A 64 12.97 -5.85 1.43
CA THR A 64 12.25 -7.03 1.94
C THR A 64 11.36 -7.63 0.86
N LEU A 65 10.53 -6.82 0.20
CA LEU A 65 9.64 -7.28 -0.86
C LEU A 65 10.37 -7.91 -2.04
N LEU A 66 11.51 -7.34 -2.46
CA LEU A 66 12.33 -7.89 -3.53
C LEU A 66 12.95 -9.25 -3.14
N ARG A 67 13.27 -9.44 -1.87
CA ARG A 67 13.92 -10.68 -1.38
C ARG A 67 12.94 -11.81 -1.10
N SER A 68 11.81 -11.51 -0.47
CA SER A 68 10.87 -12.52 0.03
C SER A 68 9.54 -12.55 -0.71
N GLY A 69 9.22 -11.52 -1.49
CA GLY A 69 7.89 -11.31 -2.04
C GLY A 69 6.82 -11.01 -0.97
N TYR A 70 7.22 -10.80 0.28
CA TYR A 70 6.34 -10.69 1.45
C TYR A 70 6.77 -9.54 2.38
N LEU A 71 5.81 -8.73 2.84
CA LEU A 71 6.04 -7.67 3.81
C LEU A 71 4.93 -7.65 4.87
N ASP A 72 5.30 -7.45 6.12
CA ASP A 72 4.36 -7.25 7.22
C ASP A 72 4.53 -5.86 7.82
N CYS A 73 3.51 -5.01 7.65
CA CYS A 73 3.48 -3.65 8.19
C CYS A 73 2.63 -3.54 9.47
N THR A 74 2.09 -4.64 10.00
CA THR A 74 1.10 -4.59 11.10
C THR A 74 1.67 -4.05 12.41
N ASN A 75 2.96 -4.22 12.64
CA ASN A 75 3.66 -3.72 13.83
C ASN A 75 4.24 -2.30 13.67
N THR A 76 4.00 -1.63 12.55
CA THR A 76 4.61 -0.32 12.26
C THR A 76 3.80 0.86 12.82
N GLY A 77 2.57 0.63 13.26
CA GLY A 77 1.63 1.69 13.67
C GLY A 77 1.09 2.54 12.52
N ILE A 78 1.51 2.27 11.27
CA ILE A 78 1.07 2.98 10.07
C ILE A 78 -0.22 2.34 9.57
N PHE A 79 -1.23 3.18 9.33
CA PHE A 79 -2.51 2.78 8.76
C PHE A 79 -2.56 3.14 7.28
N PHE A 80 -3.43 2.44 6.55
CA PHE A 80 -3.59 2.63 5.11
C PHE A 80 -5.05 2.83 4.73
N GLU A 81 -5.30 3.75 3.80
CA GLU A 81 -6.61 4.05 3.25
C GLU A 81 -6.68 3.65 1.78
N SER A 82 -7.79 3.01 1.38
CA SER A 82 -8.07 2.75 -0.03
C SER A 82 -8.42 4.06 -0.72
N ARG A 83 -7.70 4.40 -1.79
CA ARG A 83 -8.03 5.53 -2.67
C ARG A 83 -8.16 5.06 -4.10
N SER A 84 -9.29 5.38 -4.71
CA SER A 84 -9.46 5.30 -6.16
C SER A 84 -8.62 6.40 -6.81
N ASN A 85 -8.18 6.19 -8.06
CA ASN A 85 -7.52 7.26 -8.81
C ASN A 85 -8.51 8.45 -8.95
N PRO A 86 -8.15 9.70 -8.59
CA PRO A 86 -8.95 10.84 -9.01
C PRO A 86 -8.97 10.83 -10.54
N LYS A 87 -10.15 11.07 -11.13
CA LYS A 87 -10.31 11.13 -12.59
C LYS A 87 -9.16 11.94 -13.20
N ALA A 88 -8.42 11.34 -14.14
CA ALA A 88 -7.73 12.15 -15.13
C ALA A 88 -8.83 12.93 -15.85
N ASN A 89 -8.79 14.26 -15.73
CA ASN A 89 -9.78 15.17 -16.32
C ASN A 89 -10.04 14.89 -17.80
#